data_AF-A0A3S1H4E9-F1
#
_entry.id   AF-A0A3S1H4E9-F1
#
_cell.length_a   1.000
_cell.length_b   1.000
_cell.length_c   1.000
_cell.angle_alpha   90.00
_cell.angle_beta   90.00
_cell.angle_gamma   90.00
#
_symmetry.space_group_name_H-M   'P 1'
#
loop_
_entity.id
_entity.type
_entity.pdbx_description
1 polymer ?
#
loop_
_entity_poly.entity_id
_entity_poly.type
_entity_poly.pdbx_seq_one_letter_code
_entity_poly.pdbx_strand_id
1 'polypeptide(L)'
;MPRIAYVNGRYVVHAQASVHIEDRGYQFADGVYEVCEVARGHIVDMPRHLARLKRSLKELSIAWPVSESVLPMLLREVVNRNGVVNGLVYVQVTRGVASREFVFPPAGTRSSLVITARRADPAASAKRVESGIKVITVLENRWDRVDIKSTGLLPNVLA
;
A
#
# COMPACT_ATOMS: atom_id res chain seq x y z
N MET A 1 11.84 17.88 -8.47
CA MET A 1 12.14 16.43 -8.39
C MET A 1 10.96 15.65 -8.95
N PRO A 2 11.19 14.59 -9.74
CA PRO A 2 10.11 13.80 -10.32
C PRO A 2 9.28 13.15 -9.22
N ARG A 3 7.95 13.17 -9.38
CA ARG A 3 7.01 12.35 -8.61
C ARG A 3 6.53 11.23 -9.53
N ILE A 4 7.02 10.02 -9.31
CA ILE A 4 6.70 8.84 -10.11
C ILE A 4 5.90 7.86 -9.27
N ALA A 5 4.79 7.38 -9.80
CA ALA A 5 4.07 6.22 -9.29
C ALA A 5 4.31 5.03 -10.23
N TYR A 6 4.22 3.82 -9.68
CA TYR A 6 4.08 2.61 -10.50
C TYR A 6 2.63 2.17 -10.46
N VAL A 7 2.00 2.00 -11.62
CA VAL A 7 0.63 1.52 -11.74
C VAL A 7 0.59 0.43 -12.80
N ASN A 8 0.24 -0.79 -12.41
CA ASN A 8 -0.03 -1.91 -13.31
C ASN A 8 1.04 -2.12 -14.42
N GLY A 9 2.32 -2.12 -14.07
CA GLY A 9 3.42 -2.34 -15.03
C GLY A 9 4.11 -1.08 -15.53
N ARG A 10 3.59 0.11 -15.20
CA ARG A 10 4.05 1.37 -15.79
C ARG A 10 4.51 2.35 -14.73
N TYR A 11 5.68 2.95 -14.94
CA TYR A 11 6.11 4.15 -14.22
C TYR A 11 5.48 5.37 -14.86
N VAL A 12 4.65 6.09 -14.12
CA VAL A 12 3.90 7.25 -14.61
C VAL A 12 4.18 8.45 -13.73
N VAL A 13 4.06 9.65 -14.28
CA VAL A 13 4.06 10.87 -13.48
C VAL A 13 2.88 10.80 -12.52
N HIS A 14 3.10 11.13 -11.25
CA HIS A 14 2.11 10.95 -10.19
C HIS A 14 0.78 11.66 -10.47
N ALA A 15 0.79 12.80 -11.16
CA ALA A 15 -0.43 13.52 -11.55
C ALA A 15 -1.28 12.77 -12.61
N GLN A 16 -0.68 11.80 -13.30
CA GLN A 16 -1.33 10.96 -14.31
C GLN A 16 -1.59 9.54 -13.79
N ALA A 17 -1.26 9.25 -12.52
CA ALA A 17 -1.49 7.94 -11.93
C ALA A 17 -2.99 7.74 -11.67
N SER A 18 -3.57 6.70 -12.27
CA SER A 18 -4.99 6.40 -12.18
C SER A 18 -5.24 4.90 -12.09
N VAL A 19 -6.25 4.51 -11.33
CA VAL A 19 -6.83 3.15 -11.35
C VAL A 19 -8.15 3.16 -12.12
N HIS A 20 -8.60 2.00 -12.60
CA HIS A 20 -9.89 1.90 -13.26
C HIS A 20 -11.03 2.16 -12.27
N ILE A 21 -12.13 2.76 -12.71
CA ILE A 21 -13.30 3.02 -11.84
C ILE A 21 -13.96 1.75 -11.32
N GLU A 22 -13.78 0.64 -12.05
CA GLU A 22 -14.22 -0.71 -11.67
C GLU A 22 -13.10 -1.53 -11.00
N ASP A 23 -12.03 -0.88 -10.56
CA ASP A 23 -11.11 -1.53 -9.63
C ASP A 23 -11.85 -1.85 -8.33
N ARG A 24 -11.86 -3.12 -7.95
CA ARG A 24 -12.60 -3.60 -6.78
C ARG A 24 -12.06 -3.01 -5.46
N GLY A 25 -10.80 -2.60 -5.43
CA GLY A 25 -10.25 -1.85 -4.30
C GLY A 25 -10.92 -0.48 -4.13
N TYR A 26 -11.27 0.17 -5.24
CA TYR A 26 -12.01 1.44 -5.21
C TYR A 26 -13.48 1.25 -4.83
N GLN A 27 -14.12 0.19 -5.33
CA GLN A 27 -15.56 -0.03 -5.13
C GLN A 27 -15.90 -0.71 -3.78
N PHE A 28 -15.02 -1.56 -3.26
CA PHE A 28 -15.33 -2.46 -2.14
C PHE A 28 -14.23 -2.54 -1.07
N ALA A 29 -13.15 -1.76 -1.18
CA ALA A 29 -11.95 -1.96 -0.37
C ALA A 29 -11.35 -3.39 -0.48
N ASP A 30 -11.60 -4.06 -1.60
CA ASP A 30 -11.15 -5.42 -1.93
C ASP A 30 -9.66 -5.43 -2.33
N GLY A 31 -8.82 -5.14 -1.34
CA GLY A 31 -7.38 -5.00 -1.50
C GLY A 31 -6.64 -4.89 -0.17
N VAL A 32 -5.32 -5.05 -0.25
CA VAL A 32 -4.37 -5.02 0.86
C VAL A 32 -3.25 -4.04 0.57
N TYR A 33 -2.57 -3.57 1.61
CA TYR A 33 -1.47 -2.62 1.45
C TYR A 33 -0.33 -2.82 2.43
N GLU A 34 0.83 -2.28 2.09
CA GLU A 34 1.96 -2.10 2.98
C GLU A 34 2.48 -0.66 2.92
N VAL A 35 3.07 -0.21 4.03
CA VAL A 35 3.85 1.02 4.13
C VAL A 35 5.17 0.64 4.76
N CYS A 36 6.26 0.78 4.02
CA CYS A 36 7.60 0.47 4.50
C CYS A 36 8.38 1.77 4.69
N GLU A 37 9.08 1.89 5.81
CA GLU A 37 10.01 3.00 6.02
C GLU A 37 11.18 2.92 5.05
N VAL A 38 11.60 4.07 4.54
CA VAL A 38 12.85 4.26 3.84
C VAL A 38 13.76 5.10 4.73
N ALA A 39 14.89 4.55 5.14
CA ALA A 39 15.88 5.22 5.97
C ALA A 39 17.26 5.11 5.32
N ARG A 40 17.93 6.24 5.13
CA ARG A 40 19.26 6.30 4.50
C ARG A 40 19.33 5.57 3.15
N GLY A 41 18.26 5.65 2.35
CA GLY A 41 18.14 5.02 1.04
C GLY A 41 17.76 3.53 1.06
N HIS A 42 17.55 2.94 2.25
CA HIS A 42 17.19 1.53 2.38
C HIS A 42 15.77 1.35 2.90
N ILE A 43 15.05 0.38 2.33
CA ILE A 43 13.73 0.00 2.82
C ILE A 43 13.91 -0.89 4.05
N VAL A 44 13.39 -0.44 5.19
CA VAL A 44 13.51 -1.13 6.49
C VAL A 44 12.60 -2.35 6.53
N ASP A 45 13.08 -3.44 7.14
CA ASP A 45 12.29 -4.65 7.42
C ASP A 45 11.55 -5.27 6.22
N MET A 46 12.10 -5.12 5.01
CA MET A 46 11.48 -5.62 3.77
C MET A 46 10.98 -7.08 3.86
N PRO A 47 11.74 -8.06 4.39
CA PRO A 47 11.24 -9.43 4.51
C PRO A 47 9.97 -9.56 5.36
N ARG A 48 9.86 -8.77 6.44
CA ARG A 48 8.69 -8.78 7.34
C ARG A 48 7.47 -8.15 6.68
N HIS A 49 7.65 -7.04 5.96
CA HIS A 49 6.59 -6.41 5.17
C HIS A 49 6.05 -7.36 4.10
N LEU A 50 6.92 -8.04 3.35
CA LEU A 50 6.51 -8.99 2.32
C LEU A 50 5.81 -10.22 2.90
N ALA A 51 6.27 -10.73 4.04
CA ALA A 51 5.59 -11.83 4.73
C ALA A 51 4.17 -11.45 5.16
N ARG A 52 3.97 -10.23 5.66
CA ARG A 52 2.63 -9.73 6.03
C ARG A 52 1.75 -9.45 4.82
N LEU A 53 2.31 -8.93 3.74
CA LEU A 53 1.61 -8.76 2.46
C LEU A 53 1.15 -10.13 1.92
N LYS A 54 2.04 -11.12 1.89
CA LYS A 54 1.75 -12.50 1.49
C LYS A 54 0.58 -13.08 2.27
N ARG A 55 0.62 -12.95 3.59
CA ARG A 55 -0.46 -13.41 4.47
C ARG A 55 -1.77 -12.69 4.14
N SER A 56 -1.77 -11.36 4.04
CA SER A 56 -3.00 -10.59 3.78
C SER A 56 -3.60 -10.92 2.42
N LEU A 57 -2.77 -11.10 1.38
CA LEU A 57 -3.20 -11.57 0.07
C LEU A 57 -3.85 -12.95 0.15
N LYS A 58 -3.23 -13.89 0.88
CA LYS A 58 -3.75 -15.24 1.09
C LYS A 58 -5.10 -15.21 1.82
N GLU A 59 -5.23 -14.46 2.91
CA GLU A 59 -6.46 -14.35 3.70
C GLU A 59 -7.64 -13.80 2.89
N LEU A 60 -7.38 -12.92 1.91
CA LEU A 60 -8.40 -12.41 1.00
C LEU A 60 -8.51 -13.20 -0.32
N SER A 61 -7.76 -14.29 -0.48
CA SER A 61 -7.70 -15.05 -1.74
C SER A 61 -7.40 -14.16 -2.97
N ILE A 62 -6.51 -13.17 -2.81
CA ILE A 62 -6.05 -12.29 -3.89
C ILE A 62 -4.73 -12.84 -4.42
N ALA A 63 -4.65 -13.04 -5.75
CA ALA A 63 -3.43 -13.50 -6.39
C ALA A 63 -2.34 -12.41 -6.33
N TRP A 64 -1.07 -12.83 -6.33
CA TRP A 64 0.03 -11.90 -6.46
C TRP A 64 -0.02 -11.16 -7.82
N PRO A 65 0.20 -9.83 -7.85
CA PRO A 65 0.14 -9.05 -9.09
C PRO A 65 1.40 -9.20 -9.95
N VAL A 66 2.50 -9.61 -9.33
CA VAL A 66 3.82 -9.92 -9.92
C VAL A 66 4.43 -11.05 -9.09
N SER A 67 5.50 -11.70 -9.56
CA SER A 67 6.19 -12.70 -8.73
C SER A 67 6.72 -12.08 -7.43
N GLU A 68 6.74 -12.88 -6.36
CA GLU A 68 7.18 -12.42 -5.03
C GLU A 68 8.61 -11.86 -5.04
N SER A 69 9.48 -12.40 -5.90
CA SER A 69 10.87 -11.96 -6.07
C SER A 69 11.02 -10.62 -6.80
N VAL A 70 10.03 -10.24 -7.62
CA VAL A 70 10.06 -9.01 -8.43
C VAL A 70 9.57 -7.80 -7.63
N LEU A 71 8.57 -7.98 -6.75
CA LEU A 71 8.00 -6.86 -5.99
C LEU A 71 9.05 -6.03 -5.24
N PRO A 72 10.04 -6.60 -4.52
CA PRO A 72 11.08 -5.82 -3.85
C PRO A 72 11.91 -4.95 -4.81
N MET A 73 12.11 -5.41 -6.04
CA MET A 73 12.82 -4.66 -7.08
C MET A 73 12.00 -3.45 -7.51
N LEU A 74 10.69 -3.61 -7.72
CA LEU A 74 9.79 -2.51 -8.06
C LEU A 74 9.70 -1.46 -6.94
N LEU A 75 9.64 -1.89 -5.67
CA LEU A 75 9.62 -0.96 -4.53
C LEU A 75 10.90 -0.11 -4.49
N ARG A 76 12.07 -0.74 -4.65
CA ARG A 76 13.36 -0.02 -4.70
C ARG A 76 13.43 0.93 -5.90
N GLU A 77 12.95 0.51 -7.05
CA GLU A 77 12.96 1.34 -8.25
C GLU A 77 12.07 2.58 -8.09
N VAL A 78 10.89 2.46 -7.48
CA VAL A 78 10.05 3.64 -7.18
C VAL A 78 10.72 4.56 -6.16
N VAL A 79 11.38 4.02 -5.13
CA VAL A 79 12.18 4.81 -4.17
C VAL A 79 13.29 5.59 -4.88
N ASN A 80 14.06 4.92 -5.75
CA ASN A 80 15.17 5.49 -6.51
C ASN A 80 14.70 6.58 -7.47
N ARG A 81 13.67 6.31 -8.27
CA ARG A 81 13.11 7.28 -9.24
C ARG A 81 12.61 8.56 -8.58
N ASN A 82 12.11 8.46 -7.34
CA ASN A 82 11.67 9.62 -6.57
C ASN A 82 12.79 10.26 -5.75
N GLY A 83 13.98 9.66 -5.68
CA GLY A 83 15.13 10.14 -4.89
C GLY A 83 14.89 10.11 -3.38
N VAL A 84 14.07 9.19 -2.88
CA VAL A 84 13.69 9.14 -1.47
C VAL A 84 14.85 8.54 -0.66
N VAL A 85 15.54 9.38 0.10
CA VAL A 85 16.60 8.94 1.05
C VAL A 85 16.00 8.62 2.41
N ASN A 86 15.12 9.49 2.92
CA ASN A 86 14.34 9.25 4.13
C ASN A 86 12.87 9.47 3.80
N GLY A 87 12.00 8.57 4.24
CA GLY A 87 10.61 8.60 3.83
C GLY A 87 9.91 7.25 3.94
N LEU A 88 8.96 7.02 3.04
CA LEU A 88 8.12 5.85 3.03
C LEU A 88 7.91 5.39 1.58
N VAL A 89 7.84 4.08 1.37
CA VAL A 89 7.30 3.47 0.16
C VAL A 89 6.01 2.76 0.51
N TYR A 90 4.98 3.02 -0.27
CA TYR A 90 3.65 2.45 -0.14
C TYR A 90 3.39 1.49 -1.30
N VAL A 91 2.77 0.35 -1.01
CA VAL A 91 2.28 -0.58 -2.02
C VAL A 91 0.86 -1.01 -1.70
N GLN A 92 0.02 -1.06 -2.72
CA GLN A 92 -1.34 -1.57 -2.66
C GLN A 92 -1.55 -2.62 -3.74
N VAL A 93 -2.21 -3.71 -3.37
CA VAL A 93 -2.69 -4.74 -4.28
C VAL A 93 -4.19 -4.89 -4.12
N THR A 94 -4.93 -4.85 -5.21
CA THR A 94 -6.38 -5.08 -5.21
C THR A 94 -6.69 -6.35 -6.00
N ARG A 95 -7.90 -6.92 -5.83
CA ARG A 95 -8.35 -8.07 -6.64
C ARG A 95 -8.37 -7.79 -8.14
N GLY A 96 -8.30 -6.52 -8.55
CA GLY A 96 -8.24 -6.09 -9.93
C GLY A 96 -9.55 -5.46 -10.40
N VAL A 97 -9.66 -5.35 -11.71
CA VAL A 97 -10.76 -4.68 -12.40
C VAL A 97 -11.78 -5.72 -12.87
N ALA A 98 -13.04 -5.55 -12.47
CA ALA A 98 -14.16 -6.37 -12.92
C ALA A 98 -15.48 -5.62 -12.68
N SER A 99 -16.56 -6.04 -13.35
CA SER A 99 -17.90 -5.51 -13.13
C SER A 99 -18.28 -5.50 -11.64
N ARG A 100 -19.05 -4.49 -11.24
CA ARG A 100 -19.41 -4.25 -9.84
C ARG A 100 -20.39 -5.29 -9.31
N GLU A 101 -19.85 -6.40 -8.84
CA GLU A 101 -20.59 -7.50 -8.21
C GLU A 101 -19.92 -7.95 -6.91
N PHE A 102 -20.70 -8.44 -5.95
CA PHE A 102 -20.14 -8.90 -4.67
C PHE A 102 -19.33 -10.20 -4.81
N VAL A 103 -19.76 -11.08 -5.71
CA VAL A 103 -19.06 -12.33 -6.00
C VAL A 103 -17.66 -12.07 -6.56
N PHE A 104 -16.75 -13.01 -6.34
CA PHE A 104 -15.41 -12.90 -6.91
C PHE A 104 -15.48 -12.93 -8.44
N PRO A 105 -14.62 -12.15 -9.13
CA PRO A 105 -14.55 -12.14 -10.57
C PRO A 105 -14.02 -13.48 -11.09
N PRO A 106 -14.14 -13.75 -12.41
CA PRO A 106 -13.66 -14.98 -13.01
C PRO A 106 -12.19 -15.28 -12.67
N ALA A 107 -11.88 -16.57 -12.57
CA ALA A 107 -10.50 -17.03 -12.39
C ALA A 107 -9.59 -16.46 -13.48
N GLY A 108 -8.39 -16.02 -13.09
CA GLY A 108 -7.43 -15.37 -13.99
C GLY A 108 -7.56 -13.84 -14.10
N THR A 109 -8.54 -13.22 -13.42
CA THR A 109 -8.57 -11.76 -13.25
C THR A 109 -7.25 -11.27 -12.65
N ARG A 110 -6.59 -10.33 -13.31
CA ARG A 110 -5.28 -9.81 -12.88
C ARG A 110 -5.46 -8.82 -11.73
N SER A 111 -4.79 -9.08 -10.61
CA SER A 111 -4.69 -8.15 -9.49
C SER A 111 -4.03 -6.84 -9.92
N SER A 112 -4.56 -5.69 -9.47
CA SER A 112 -3.92 -4.39 -9.69
C SER A 112 -2.80 -4.17 -8.69
N LEU A 113 -1.77 -3.42 -9.09
CA LEU A 113 -0.62 -3.05 -8.26
C LEU A 113 -0.34 -1.55 -8.41
N VAL A 114 -0.34 -0.85 -7.28
CA VAL A 114 0.08 0.55 -7.17
C VAL A 114 1.24 0.65 -6.18
N ILE A 115 2.28 1.40 -6.56
CA ILE A 115 3.40 1.74 -5.66
C ILE A 115 3.65 3.24 -5.74
N THR A 116 3.80 3.88 -4.59
CA THR A 116 4.22 5.28 -4.47
C THR A 116 5.33 5.42 -3.43
N ALA A 117 6.12 6.48 -3.52
CA ALA A 117 7.10 6.81 -2.50
C ALA A 117 7.04 8.30 -2.17
N ARG A 118 7.22 8.62 -0.90
CA ARG A 118 7.23 10.01 -0.40
C ARG A 118 8.40 10.24 0.53
N ARG A 119 9.01 11.43 0.43
CA ARG A 119 10.01 11.88 1.40
C ARG A 119 9.34 12.18 2.74
N ALA A 120 10.09 11.96 3.81
CA ALA A 120 9.79 12.46 5.14
C ALA A 120 11.01 13.20 5.68
N ASP A 121 10.79 14.17 6.55
CA ASP A 121 11.85 14.88 7.26
C ASP A 121 12.12 14.19 8.61
N PRO A 122 13.30 13.58 8.81
CA PRO A 122 13.67 12.97 10.07
C PRO A 122 13.68 13.96 11.24
N ALA A 123 14.05 15.23 11.01
CA ALA A 123 14.13 16.24 12.06
C ALA A 123 12.73 16.60 12.60
N ALA A 124 11.75 16.77 11.71
CA ALA A 124 10.36 16.94 12.10
C ALA A 124 9.82 15.75 12.91
N SER A 125 10.21 14.52 12.53
CA SER A 125 9.84 13.31 13.28
C SER A 125 10.47 13.28 14.68
N ALA A 126 11.77 13.57 14.80
CA ALA A 126 12.49 13.60 16.07
C ALA A 126 11.87 14.61 17.05
N LYS A 127 11.56 15.83 16.58
CA LYS A 127 10.89 16.84 17.41
C LYS A 127 9.54 16.36 17.95
N ARG A 128 8.76 15.63 17.14
CA ARG A 128 7.47 15.07 17.56
C ARG A 128 7.63 13.95 18.60
N VAL A 129 8.70 13.15 18.50
CA VAL A 129 9.02 12.13 19.50
C VAL A 129 9.36 12.77 20.84
N GLU A 130 10.17 13.82 20.83
CA GLU A 130 10.55 14.56 22.05
C GLU A 130 9.35 15.23 22.72
N SER A 131 8.45 15.84 21.95
CA SER A 131 7.28 16.54 22.49
C SER A 131 6.13 15.62 22.91
N GLY A 132 6.15 14.36 22.48
CA GLY A 132 5.03 13.43 22.60
C GLY A 132 3.80 13.86 21.80
N ILE A 133 2.71 13.10 21.97
CA ILE A 133 1.39 13.41 21.40
C ILE A 133 0.31 13.23 22.46
N LYS A 134 -0.79 13.97 22.33
CA LYS A 134 -2.03 13.70 23.09
C LYS A 134 -2.81 12.60 22.39
N VAL A 135 -3.47 11.75 23.17
CA VAL A 135 -4.33 10.68 22.68
C VAL A 135 -5.67 10.72 23.39
N ILE A 136 -6.72 10.25 22.72
CA ILE A 136 -8.06 10.03 23.27
C ILE A 136 -8.47 8.58 22.99
N THR A 137 -9.47 8.10 23.71
CA THR A 137 -10.10 6.81 23.43
C THR A 137 -11.41 7.04 22.69
N VAL A 138 -11.74 6.13 21.78
CA VAL A 138 -13.00 6.06 21.05
C VAL A 138 -13.53 4.64 21.10
N LEU A 139 -14.82 4.45 20.82
CA LEU A 139 -15.42 3.13 20.77
C LEU A 139 -14.86 2.33 19.58
N GLU A 140 -14.59 1.05 19.79
CA GLU A 140 -14.14 0.14 18.74
C GLU A 140 -15.29 -0.14 17.75
N ASN A 141 -15.06 0.14 16.48
CA ASN A 141 -16.02 -0.06 15.40
C ASN A 141 -15.39 -0.66 14.12
N ARG A 142 -14.15 -1.18 14.21
CA ARG A 142 -13.53 -1.96 13.12
C ARG A 142 -14.17 -3.35 13.02
N TRP A 143 -14.00 -3.97 11.86
CA TRP A 143 -14.37 -5.37 11.65
C TRP A 143 -13.50 -6.34 12.46
N ASP A 144 -13.93 -7.59 12.63
CA ASP A 144 -13.18 -8.58 13.43
C ASP A 144 -11.88 -9.08 12.78
N ARG A 145 -11.67 -8.80 11.49
CA ARG A 145 -10.50 -9.22 10.71
C ARG A 145 -9.40 -8.15 10.65
N VAL A 146 -9.20 -7.39 11.72
CA VAL A 146 -8.11 -6.39 11.84
C VAL A 146 -6.71 -6.98 11.67
N ASP A 147 -6.59 -8.30 11.74
CA ASP A 147 -5.38 -9.06 11.46
C ASP A 147 -4.94 -8.93 10.00
N ILE A 148 -5.88 -8.67 9.07
CA ILE A 148 -5.62 -8.44 7.64
C ILE A 148 -5.35 -6.95 7.43
N LYS A 149 -4.23 -6.62 6.77
CA LYS A 149 -3.90 -5.23 6.44
C LYS A 149 -4.63 -4.78 5.16
N SER A 150 -5.95 -4.75 5.23
CA SER A 150 -6.84 -4.40 4.12
C SER A 150 -6.94 -2.89 3.90
N THR A 151 -7.52 -2.50 2.76
CA THR A 151 -7.84 -1.09 2.46
C THR A 151 -9.15 -0.60 3.09
N GLY A 152 -9.84 -1.46 3.85
CA GLY A 152 -11.08 -1.15 4.57
C GLY A 152 -10.83 -0.32 5.83
N LEU A 153 -10.35 0.91 5.66
CA LEU A 153 -9.81 1.76 6.73
C LEU A 153 -10.78 2.84 7.22
N LEU A 154 -12.04 2.86 6.77
CA LEU A 154 -12.99 3.90 7.15
C LEU A 154 -13.16 4.02 8.68
N PRO A 155 -13.28 2.93 9.46
CA PRO A 155 -13.31 3.02 10.93
C PRO A 155 -12.08 3.75 11.52
N ASN A 156 -10.87 3.50 10.99
CA ASN A 156 -9.65 4.19 11.44
C ASN A 156 -9.62 5.68 11.07
N VAL A 157 -10.34 6.09 10.03
CA VAL A 157 -10.45 7.51 9.62
C VAL A 157 -11.44 8.28 10.49
N LEU A 158 -12.46 7.60 11.02
CA LEU A 158 -13.49 8.18 11.89
C LEU A 158 -13.08 8.24 13.37
N ALA A 159 -11.96 7.60 13.72
CA ALA A 159 -11.42 7.51 15.08
C ALA A 159 -10.66 8.77 15.53
#